data_AF-A0A7W1GPM0-F1
#
_entry.id   AF-A0A7W1GPM0-F1
#
_cell.length_a   1.000
_cell.length_b   1.000
_cell.length_c   1.000
_cell.angle_alpha   90.00
_cell.angle_beta   90.00
_cell.angle_gamma   90.00
#
_symmetry.space_group_name_H-M   'P 1'
#
loop_
_entity.id
_entity.type
_entity.pdbx_description
1 polymer ?
#
loop_
_entity_poly.entity_id
_entity_poly.type
_entity_poly.pdbx_seq_one_letter_code
_entity_poly.pdbx_strand_id
1 'polypeptide(L)'
;MKRSTARTAAVGAVMVLGSLTGCGGSDGGSGESSSSGDYCAAVEAAKAQFDDLETGNFAGFEEAFDALRGLADQAPTEVSAQWEVIVGGLDQIQGAIEDAGFTLEEFGAYVEDPANPPPDIDVEALNQLGTELQDLDSAAFTEASDAITKHAQDECGVDLEDSGSEPPPTE
;
A
#
# COMPACT_ATOMS: atom_id res chain seq x y z
N MET A 1 -20.52 58.21 42.53
CA MET A 1 -20.70 59.15 41.41
C MET A 1 -20.42 58.41 40.10
N LYS A 2 -21.38 58.49 39.15
CA LYS A 2 -21.36 58.05 37.71
C LYS A 2 -21.14 56.54 37.42
N ARG A 3 -22.16 55.79 36.95
CA ARG A 3 -22.78 55.72 35.58
C ARG A 3 -21.76 55.21 34.55
N SER A 4 -21.96 54.19 33.71
CA SER A 4 -23.17 53.60 33.11
C SER A 4 -22.90 52.23 32.47
N THR A 5 -24.02 51.52 32.25
CA THR A 5 -24.32 50.26 31.57
C THR A 5 -24.03 50.19 30.05
N ALA A 6 -23.97 48.94 29.56
CA ALA A 6 -24.27 48.44 28.19
C ALA A 6 -23.05 48.28 27.24
N ARG A 7 -22.92 47.26 26.37
CA ARG A 7 -23.92 46.49 25.61
C ARG A 7 -23.42 45.06 25.30
N THR A 8 -24.43 44.20 25.17
CA THR A 8 -24.50 42.83 24.65
C THR A 8 -23.79 42.61 23.31
N ALA A 9 -23.10 41.48 23.17
CA ALA A 9 -23.02 40.73 21.92
C ALA A 9 -22.96 39.24 22.29
N ALA A 10 -24.10 38.57 22.18
CA ALA A 10 -24.20 37.12 22.21
C ALA A 10 -23.72 36.59 20.87
N VAL A 11 -22.66 35.78 20.86
CA VAL A 11 -22.36 34.89 19.73
C VAL A 11 -22.70 33.49 20.20
N GLY A 12 -23.89 33.02 19.80
CA GLY A 12 -24.28 31.63 19.97
C GLY A 12 -23.55 30.79 18.93
N ALA A 13 -22.84 29.76 19.38
CA ALA A 13 -22.38 28.66 18.53
C ALA A 13 -23.32 27.47 18.77
N VAL A 14 -24.36 27.38 17.94
CA VAL A 14 -25.23 26.20 17.86
C VAL A 14 -24.72 25.31 16.73
N MET A 15 -24.36 24.08 17.12
CA MET A 15 -24.32 22.79 16.40
C MET A 15 -24.13 22.77 14.88
N VAL A 16 -23.20 21.93 14.40
CA VAL A 16 -23.50 20.88 13.41
C VAL A 16 -22.57 19.68 13.67
N LEU A 17 -23.15 18.55 14.10
CA LEU A 17 -22.58 17.21 13.86
C LEU A 17 -22.84 16.90 12.38
N GLY A 18 -21.78 16.94 11.58
CA GLY A 18 -21.81 16.69 10.14
C GLY A 18 -21.34 15.27 9.84
N SER A 19 -22.30 14.45 9.47
CA SER A 19 -22.24 13.09 8.92
C SER A 19 -21.20 12.88 7.82
N LEU A 20 -20.55 11.70 7.91
CA LEU A 20 -20.11 10.82 6.82
C LEU A 20 -20.32 11.38 5.40
N THR A 21 -19.23 11.77 4.76
CA THR A 21 -19.16 11.98 3.31
C THR A 21 -18.08 11.05 2.78
N GLY A 22 -18.53 9.91 2.26
CA GLY A 22 -17.75 9.14 1.31
C GLY A 22 -17.74 9.81 -0.07
N CYS A 23 -16.58 9.71 -0.71
CA CYS A 23 -16.30 9.61 -2.15
C CYS A 23 -16.63 10.80 -3.09
N GLY A 24 -15.58 11.24 -3.80
CA GLY A 24 -15.64 11.50 -5.25
C GLY A 24 -16.05 12.91 -5.71
N GLY A 25 -15.06 13.72 -6.10
CA GLY A 25 -15.28 14.86 -7.00
C GLY A 25 -14.37 16.06 -6.76
N SER A 26 -13.53 16.37 -7.74
CA SER A 26 -12.73 17.61 -7.86
C SER A 26 -13.51 18.88 -7.48
N ASP A 27 -12.97 19.70 -6.57
CA ASP A 27 -12.56 21.11 -6.79
C ASP A 27 -12.19 21.79 -5.44
N GLY A 28 -10.98 22.33 -5.35
CA GLY A 28 -10.71 23.58 -4.60
C GLY A 28 -10.80 23.63 -3.06
N GLY A 29 -9.74 23.15 -2.38
CA GLY A 29 -8.99 23.96 -1.41
C GLY A 29 -9.45 24.12 0.05
N SER A 30 -8.59 23.59 0.95
CA SER A 30 -8.02 24.24 2.16
C SER A 30 -8.39 23.68 3.54
N GLY A 31 -7.49 22.81 4.06
CA GLY A 31 -7.18 22.58 5.49
C GLY A 31 -8.15 21.66 6.24
N GLU A 32 -7.75 20.58 6.91
CA GLU A 32 -6.52 20.29 7.63
C GLU A 32 -6.55 18.78 7.97
N SER A 33 -6.04 17.92 7.07
CA SER A 33 -5.60 16.52 7.30
C SER A 33 -5.07 15.98 5.96
N SER A 34 -3.98 16.56 5.47
CA SER A 34 -3.57 16.42 4.05
C SER A 34 -2.57 15.28 3.78
N SER A 35 -2.18 14.48 4.77
CA SER A 35 -1.36 13.29 4.51
C SER A 35 -2.20 12.09 4.08
N SER A 36 -3.42 11.98 4.61
CA SER A 36 -4.30 10.85 4.30
C SER A 36 -4.89 10.93 2.89
N GLY A 37 -5.11 12.13 2.35
CA GLY A 37 -5.72 12.30 1.02
C GLY A 37 -4.83 11.79 -0.13
N ASP A 38 -3.57 12.22 -0.18
CA ASP A 38 -2.61 11.80 -1.21
C ASP A 38 -2.24 10.32 -1.06
N TYR A 39 -2.07 9.84 0.17
CA TYR A 39 -1.86 8.43 0.47
C TYR A 39 -3.04 7.56 -0.01
N CYS A 40 -4.27 7.91 0.33
CA CYS A 40 -5.44 7.13 -0.07
C CYS A 40 -5.63 7.11 -1.60
N ALA A 41 -5.36 8.22 -2.28
CA ALA A 41 -5.38 8.26 -3.75
C ALA A 41 -4.31 7.35 -4.36
N ALA A 42 -3.12 7.32 -3.76
CA ALA A 42 -2.06 6.40 -4.16
C ALA A 42 -2.44 4.94 -3.88
N VAL A 43 -3.08 4.63 -2.74
CA VAL A 43 -3.52 3.26 -2.38
C VAL A 43 -4.56 2.77 -3.38
N GLU A 44 -5.53 3.61 -3.73
CA GLU A 44 -6.54 3.29 -4.75
C GLU A 44 -5.89 3.03 -6.12
N ALA A 45 -4.92 3.86 -6.51
CA ALA A 45 -4.19 3.71 -7.77
C ALA A 45 -3.30 2.46 -7.82
N ALA A 46 -2.85 1.95 -6.66
CA ALA A 46 -1.99 0.78 -6.56
C ALA A 46 -2.76 -0.55 -6.40
N LYS A 47 -4.10 -0.51 -6.30
CA LYS A 47 -4.92 -1.72 -6.07
C LYS A 47 -4.67 -2.82 -7.10
N ALA A 48 -4.43 -2.48 -8.37
CA ALA A 48 -4.12 -3.46 -9.41
C ALA A 48 -2.78 -4.16 -9.15
N GLN A 49 -1.79 -3.41 -8.68
CA GLN A 49 -0.46 -3.93 -8.35
C GLN A 49 -0.51 -4.86 -7.13
N PHE A 50 -1.35 -4.57 -6.14
CA PHE A 50 -1.61 -5.50 -5.03
C PHE A 50 -2.23 -6.82 -5.51
N ASP A 51 -3.18 -6.75 -6.46
CA ASP A 51 -3.81 -7.94 -7.07
C ASP A 51 -2.80 -8.77 -7.88
N ASP A 52 -1.95 -8.09 -8.68
CA ASP A 52 -0.87 -8.74 -9.42
C ASP A 52 0.12 -9.45 -8.48
N LEU A 53 0.46 -8.84 -7.34
CA LEU A 53 1.32 -9.47 -6.34
C LEU A 53 0.68 -10.69 -5.67
N GLU A 54 -0.60 -10.61 -5.33
CA GLU A 54 -1.33 -11.72 -4.69
C GLU A 54 -1.50 -12.91 -5.65
N THR A 55 -1.75 -12.62 -6.93
CA THR A 55 -1.88 -13.65 -7.97
C THR A 55 -0.53 -14.20 -8.45
N GLY A 56 0.59 -13.65 -7.99
CA GLY A 56 1.93 -14.02 -8.44
C GLY A 56 2.20 -13.64 -9.89
N ASN A 57 1.54 -12.59 -10.39
CA ASN A 57 1.85 -12.01 -11.68
C ASN A 57 3.10 -11.12 -11.56
N PHE A 58 4.24 -11.66 -11.99
CA PHE A 58 5.52 -10.96 -11.93
C PHE A 58 5.76 -10.03 -13.13
N ALA A 59 4.78 -9.89 -14.04
CA ALA A 59 4.87 -8.91 -15.12
C ALA A 59 4.70 -7.50 -14.54
N GLY A 60 5.72 -6.65 -14.68
CA GLY A 60 5.69 -5.28 -14.14
C GLY A 60 6.02 -5.18 -12.64
N PHE A 61 6.71 -6.17 -12.10
CA PHE A 61 7.10 -6.23 -10.68
C PHE A 61 7.95 -5.02 -10.24
N GLU A 62 8.76 -4.45 -11.14
CA GLU A 62 9.51 -3.21 -10.89
C GLU A 62 8.58 -2.01 -10.68
N GLU A 63 7.57 -1.83 -11.55
CA GLU A 63 6.57 -0.78 -11.38
C GLU A 63 5.71 -0.98 -10.12
N ALA A 64 5.41 -2.24 -9.75
CA ALA A 64 4.71 -2.56 -8.52
C ALA A 64 5.55 -2.19 -7.28
N PHE A 65 6.85 -2.52 -7.26
CA PHE A 65 7.74 -2.13 -6.17
C PHE A 65 7.86 -0.62 -6.02
N ASP A 66 8.03 0.10 -7.12
CA ASP A 66 8.13 1.56 -7.07
C ASP A 66 6.82 2.19 -6.59
N ALA A 67 5.66 1.62 -6.96
CA ALA A 67 4.38 2.04 -6.41
C ALA A 67 4.29 1.81 -4.89
N LEU A 68 4.72 0.64 -4.40
CA LEU A 68 4.72 0.31 -2.97
C LEU A 68 5.70 1.17 -2.16
N ARG A 69 6.89 1.46 -2.70
CA ARG A 69 7.83 2.41 -2.09
C ARG A 69 7.22 3.81 -2.02
N GLY A 70 6.63 4.28 -3.12
CA GLY A 70 5.93 5.56 -3.15
C GLY A 70 4.77 5.64 -2.16
N LEU A 71 4.09 4.52 -1.89
CA LEU A 71 3.08 4.42 -0.84
C LEU A 71 3.68 4.50 0.56
N ALA A 72 4.75 3.76 0.82
CA ALA A 72 5.46 3.80 2.08
C ALA A 72 5.98 5.21 2.44
N ASP A 73 6.49 5.95 1.45
CA ASP A 73 6.96 7.33 1.62
C ASP A 73 5.82 8.31 1.98
N GLN A 74 4.61 8.05 1.50
CA GLN A 74 3.42 8.88 1.75
C GLN A 74 2.60 8.40 2.95
N ALA A 75 2.93 7.23 3.49
CA ALA A 75 2.16 6.57 4.51
C ALA A 75 2.05 7.42 5.78
N PRO A 76 0.85 7.53 6.38
CA PRO A 76 0.71 8.17 7.68
C PRO A 76 1.47 7.37 8.74
N THR A 77 1.90 8.05 9.80
CA THR A 77 2.70 7.45 10.90
C THR A 77 2.02 6.26 11.60
N GLU A 78 0.71 6.08 11.39
CA GLU A 78 -0.07 4.97 11.93
C GLU A 78 0.24 3.64 11.24
N VAL A 79 0.61 3.67 9.96
CA VAL A 79 0.99 2.49 9.16
C VAL A 79 2.41 2.55 8.58
N SER A 80 3.16 3.63 8.81
CA SER A 80 4.51 3.78 8.24
C SER A 80 5.45 2.64 8.65
N ALA A 81 5.36 2.16 9.89
CA ALA A 81 6.21 1.06 10.37
C ALA A 81 5.91 -0.27 9.67
N GLN A 82 4.64 -0.50 9.34
CA GLN A 82 4.19 -1.68 8.60
C GLN A 82 4.65 -1.60 7.14
N TRP A 83 4.58 -0.40 6.56
CA TRP A 83 5.13 -0.14 5.24
C TRP A 83 6.65 -0.36 5.18
N GLU A 84 7.39 0.00 6.22
CA GLU A 84 8.83 -0.30 6.32
C GLU A 84 9.10 -1.82 6.36
N VAL A 85 8.24 -2.61 7.03
CA VAL A 85 8.35 -4.08 7.03
C VAL A 85 8.13 -4.64 5.64
N ILE A 86 7.08 -4.19 4.94
CA ILE A 86 6.77 -4.67 3.59
C ILE A 86 7.88 -4.27 2.62
N VAL A 87 8.16 -2.97 2.47
CA VAL A 87 9.18 -2.48 1.54
C VAL A 87 10.57 -3.01 1.87
N GLY A 88 10.91 -3.15 3.15
CA GLY A 88 12.19 -3.73 3.55
C GLY A 88 12.35 -5.21 3.20
N GLY A 89 11.28 -6.01 3.25
CA GLY A 89 11.31 -7.40 2.78
C GLY A 89 11.44 -7.48 1.26
N LEU A 90 10.70 -6.61 0.57
CA LEU A 90 10.72 -6.47 -0.89
C LEU A 90 12.09 -6.02 -1.42
N ASP A 91 12.74 -5.06 -0.77
CA ASP A 91 14.11 -4.62 -1.10
C ASP A 91 15.14 -5.74 -0.91
N GLN A 92 14.99 -6.56 0.14
CA GLN A 92 15.86 -7.72 0.37
C GLN A 92 15.72 -8.76 -0.73
N ILE A 93 14.49 -9.01 -1.19
CA ILE A 93 14.24 -9.91 -2.32
C ILE A 93 14.81 -9.38 -3.61
N GLN A 94 14.61 -8.09 -3.92
CA GLN A 94 15.21 -7.49 -5.10
C GLN A 94 16.73 -7.67 -5.09
N GLY A 95 17.38 -7.35 -3.96
CA GLY A 95 18.82 -7.56 -3.80
C GLY A 95 19.23 -9.02 -3.97
N ALA A 96 18.47 -9.98 -3.41
CA ALA A 96 18.76 -11.40 -3.53
C ALA A 96 18.55 -11.93 -4.97
N ILE A 97 17.59 -11.39 -5.72
CA ILE A 97 17.38 -11.69 -7.15
C ILE A 97 18.58 -11.19 -7.97
N GLU A 98 19.01 -9.95 -7.72
CA GLU A 98 20.17 -9.35 -8.39
C GLU A 98 21.47 -10.10 -8.07
N ASP A 99 21.67 -10.47 -6.80
CA ASP A 99 22.80 -11.29 -6.35
C ASP A 99 22.78 -12.71 -6.96
N ALA A 100 21.59 -13.26 -7.25
CA ALA A 100 21.42 -14.51 -7.97
C ALA A 100 21.72 -14.42 -9.47
N GLY A 101 22.03 -13.22 -9.97
CA GLY A 101 22.38 -12.97 -11.36
C GLY A 101 21.17 -12.78 -12.28
N PHE A 102 20.00 -12.43 -11.72
CA PHE A 102 18.82 -12.08 -12.48
C PHE A 102 18.50 -10.59 -12.36
N THR A 103 18.02 -9.99 -13.43
CA THR A 103 17.15 -8.82 -13.31
C THR A 103 15.75 -9.25 -12.84
N LEU A 104 14.93 -8.32 -12.32
CA LEU A 104 13.55 -8.62 -11.93
C LEU A 104 12.73 -9.18 -13.10
N GLU A 105 12.90 -8.64 -14.31
CA GLU A 105 12.25 -9.16 -15.53
C GLU A 105 12.72 -10.59 -15.87
N GLU A 106 14.03 -10.85 -15.82
CA GLU A 106 14.56 -12.20 -16.06
C GLU A 106 14.11 -13.20 -15.01
N PHE A 107 13.99 -12.77 -13.75
CA PHE A 107 13.47 -13.60 -12.68
C PHE A 107 11.99 -13.94 -12.89
N GLY A 108 11.16 -12.95 -13.26
CA GLY A 108 9.77 -13.20 -13.63
C GLY A 108 9.65 -14.22 -14.77
N ALA A 109 10.41 -14.04 -15.84
CA ALA A 109 10.46 -14.99 -16.95
C ALA A 109 10.95 -16.39 -16.54
N TYR A 110 11.91 -16.47 -15.60
CA TYR A 110 12.41 -17.73 -15.06
C TYR A 110 11.37 -18.46 -14.19
N VAL A 111 10.56 -17.73 -13.41
CA VAL A 111 9.46 -18.32 -12.63
C VAL A 111 8.40 -18.91 -13.56
N GLU A 112 8.11 -18.26 -14.69
CA GLU A 112 7.18 -18.76 -15.70
C GLU A 112 7.74 -19.97 -16.48
N ASP A 113 9.02 -19.94 -16.87
CA ASP A 113 9.71 -21.02 -17.58
C ASP A 113 11.09 -21.36 -16.96
N PRO A 114 11.13 -22.20 -15.91
CA PRO A 114 12.37 -22.58 -15.25
C PRO A 114 13.28 -23.48 -16.10
N ALA A 115 12.83 -23.92 -17.28
CA ALA A 115 13.62 -24.77 -18.18
C ALA A 115 14.69 -23.97 -18.94
N ASN A 116 14.66 -22.64 -18.87
CA ASN A 116 15.55 -21.77 -19.65
C ASN A 116 16.18 -20.65 -18.79
N PRO A 117 17.03 -21.02 -17.81
CA PRO A 117 17.66 -20.01 -16.95
C PRO A 117 18.74 -19.19 -17.67
N PRO A 118 19.11 -18.03 -17.12
CA PRO A 118 20.27 -17.26 -17.56
C PRO A 118 21.57 -18.10 -17.52
N PRO A 119 22.59 -17.77 -18.32
CA PRO A 119 23.84 -18.51 -18.34
C PRO A 119 24.69 -18.33 -17.08
N ASP A 120 24.53 -17.21 -16.36
CA ASP A 120 25.39 -16.76 -15.25
C ASP A 120 24.66 -16.76 -13.89
N ILE A 121 23.80 -17.76 -13.66
CA ILE A 121 23.06 -17.92 -12.40
C ILE A 121 23.97 -18.28 -11.23
N ASP A 122 23.78 -17.60 -10.09
CA ASP A 122 24.35 -18.02 -8.82
C ASP A 122 23.35 -18.89 -8.05
N VAL A 123 23.59 -20.21 -8.05
CA VAL A 123 22.72 -21.20 -7.41
C VAL A 123 22.70 -21.04 -5.88
N GLU A 124 23.77 -20.53 -5.26
CA GLU A 124 23.83 -20.32 -3.82
C GLU A 124 22.95 -19.13 -3.43
N ALA A 125 23.05 -18.03 -4.18
CA ALA A 125 22.16 -16.88 -4.03
C ALA A 125 20.70 -17.23 -4.36
N LEU A 126 20.43 -18.09 -5.34
CA LEU A 126 19.07 -18.57 -5.62
C LEU A 126 18.45 -19.35 -4.43
N ASN A 127 19.27 -20.10 -3.68
CA ASN A 127 18.81 -20.76 -2.45
C ASN A 127 18.56 -19.74 -1.31
N GLN A 128 19.37 -18.68 -1.22
CA GLN A 128 19.15 -17.59 -0.27
C GLN A 128 17.86 -16.83 -0.60
N LEU A 129 17.62 -16.52 -1.86
CA LEU A 129 16.36 -15.93 -2.33
C LEU A 129 15.14 -16.76 -1.90
N GLY A 130 15.21 -18.09 -2.01
CA GLY A 130 14.16 -18.97 -1.52
C GLY A 130 13.92 -18.89 -0.01
N THR A 131 14.91 -18.46 0.77
CA THR A 131 14.79 -18.22 2.22
C THR A 131 14.21 -16.83 2.50
N GLU A 132 14.65 -15.80 1.78
CA GLU A 132 14.08 -14.45 1.85
C GLU A 132 12.58 -14.44 1.46
N LEU A 133 12.20 -15.22 0.45
CA LEU A 133 10.80 -15.43 0.07
C LEU A 133 9.98 -16.09 1.18
N GLN A 134 10.58 -16.95 2.02
CA GLN A 134 9.88 -17.51 3.19
C GLN A 134 9.70 -16.48 4.30
N ASP A 135 10.57 -15.48 4.38
CA ASP A 135 10.42 -14.38 5.35
C ASP A 135 9.27 -13.43 4.96
N LEU A 136 8.85 -13.38 3.69
CA LEU A 136 7.58 -12.74 3.31
C LEU A 136 6.34 -13.51 3.81
N ASP A 137 6.45 -14.81 4.01
CA ASP A 137 5.42 -15.63 4.65
C ASP A 137 5.50 -15.56 6.19
N SER A 138 6.38 -14.70 6.73
CA SER A 138 6.50 -14.52 8.18
C SER A 138 5.27 -13.83 8.76
N ALA A 139 4.98 -14.14 10.03
CA ALA A 139 3.89 -13.50 10.75
C ALA A 139 4.01 -11.97 10.77
N ALA A 140 5.23 -11.43 10.80
CA ALA A 140 5.44 -9.98 10.78
C ALA A 140 5.00 -9.34 9.47
N PHE A 141 5.27 -9.99 8.33
CA PHE A 141 4.83 -9.52 7.03
C PHE A 141 3.30 -9.63 6.89
N THR A 142 2.71 -10.76 7.30
CA THR A 142 1.24 -10.92 7.33
C THR A 142 0.57 -9.86 8.20
N GLU A 143 1.06 -9.64 9.42
CA GLU A 143 0.50 -8.63 10.33
C GLU A 143 0.66 -7.20 9.78
N ALA A 144 1.76 -6.91 9.08
CA ALA A 144 1.97 -5.62 8.42
C ALA A 144 0.98 -5.42 7.26
N SER A 145 0.82 -6.44 6.42
CA SER A 145 -0.13 -6.44 5.30
C SER A 145 -1.58 -6.28 5.79
N ASP A 146 -2.00 -7.05 6.79
CA ASP A 146 -3.33 -6.95 7.39
C ASP A 146 -3.60 -5.55 7.97
N ALA A 147 -2.60 -4.95 8.62
CA ALA A 147 -2.72 -3.61 9.17
C ALA A 147 -2.86 -2.53 8.07
N ILE A 148 -2.13 -2.66 6.96
CA ILE A 148 -2.22 -1.76 5.81
C ILE A 148 -3.58 -1.90 5.12
N THR A 149 -4.02 -3.13 4.86
CA THR A 149 -5.35 -3.43 4.31
C THR A 149 -6.45 -2.85 5.19
N LYS A 150 -6.37 -3.11 6.49
CA LYS A 150 -7.35 -2.59 7.44
C LYS A 150 -7.38 -1.07 7.47
N HIS A 151 -6.21 -0.42 7.46
CA HIS A 151 -6.13 1.03 7.41
C HIS A 151 -6.64 1.58 6.07
N ALA A 152 -6.33 0.93 4.94
CA ALA A 152 -6.87 1.31 3.63
C ALA A 152 -8.40 1.23 3.62
N GLN A 153 -8.98 0.20 4.22
CA GLN A 153 -10.42 0.04 4.32
C GLN A 153 -11.04 1.08 5.28
N ASP A 154 -10.49 1.21 6.49
CA ASP A 154 -11.06 2.04 7.56
C ASP A 154 -10.90 3.55 7.27
N GLU A 155 -9.75 3.98 6.76
CA GLU A 155 -9.42 5.40 6.54
C GLU A 155 -9.62 5.84 5.08
N CYS A 156 -9.28 4.98 4.10
CA CYS A 156 -9.38 5.31 2.68
C CYS A 156 -10.67 4.81 2.03
N GLY A 157 -11.38 3.85 2.65
CA GLY A 157 -12.52 3.17 2.03
C GLY A 157 -12.12 2.29 0.84
N VAL A 158 -10.84 1.92 0.73
CA VAL A 158 -10.32 1.05 -0.33
C VAL A 158 -10.15 -0.35 0.24
N ASP A 159 -10.83 -1.31 -0.35
CA ASP A 159 -10.66 -2.71 -0.01
C ASP A 159 -9.52 -3.29 -0.85
N LEU A 160 -8.45 -3.78 -0.21
CA LEU A 160 -7.30 -4.36 -0.89
C LEU A 160 -7.43 -5.89 -1.07
N GLU A 161 -8.40 -6.54 -0.40
CA GLU A 161 -8.62 -8.00 -0.45
C GLU A 161 -9.73 -8.39 -1.47
N ASP A 162 -10.64 -7.47 -1.81
CA ASP A 162 -11.89 -7.77 -2.55
C ASP A 162 -11.75 -7.76 -4.09
N SER A 163 -10.56 -7.77 -4.68
CA SER A 163 -10.45 -7.84 -6.15
C SER A 163 -10.80 -9.21 -6.76
N GLY A 164 -11.26 -10.19 -5.96
CA GLY A 164 -11.49 -11.57 -6.39
C GLY A 164 -12.84 -12.24 -6.01
N SER A 165 -13.89 -11.50 -5.65
CA SER A 165 -15.22 -12.09 -5.38
C SER A 165 -16.26 -11.82 -6.49
N GLU A 166 -15.98 -12.23 -7.73
CA GLU A 166 -17.06 -12.74 -8.58
C GLU A 166 -17.00 -14.27 -8.58
N PRO A 167 -17.95 -14.99 -7.94
CA PRO A 167 -18.03 -16.44 -8.08
C PRO A 167 -18.27 -16.78 -9.56
N PRO A 168 -17.72 -17.89 -10.11
CA PRO A 168 -18.00 -18.28 -11.48
C PRO A 168 -19.51 -18.45 -11.67
N PRO A 169 -20.10 -17.98 -12.79
CA PRO A 169 -21.52 -18.18 -13.04
C PRO A 169 -21.79 -19.69 -13.05
N THR A 170 -22.54 -20.16 -12.07
CA THR A 170 -23.07 -21.51 -12.04
C THR A 170 -24.07 -21.66 -13.17
N GLU A 171 -23.70 -22.38 -14.23
CA GLU A 171 -24.65 -22.99 -15.18
C GLU A 171 -25.24 -24.30 -14.63
#